data_AF-U4L4Y4-F1
#
_entry.id   AF-U4L4Y4-F1
#
_cell.length_a   1.000
_cell.length_b   1.000
_cell.length_c   1.000
_cell.angle_alpha   90.00
_cell.angle_beta   90.00
_cell.angle_gamma   90.00
#
_symmetry.space_group_name_H-M   'P 1'
#
loop_
_entity.id
_entity.type
_entity.pdbx_description
1 polymer ?
#
loop_
_entity_poly.entity_id
_entity_poly.type
_entity_poly.pdbx_seq_one_letter_code
_entity_poly.pdbx_strand_id
1 'polypeptide(L)'
;MSTSASTLAKITPTMSTADSTPETRLLAAASTRDLATLRLLLRKTSAQTQDPSTLNTPLHLVILSLTPSSSLIEAEEAEDCIRLLLQEGAIWNDVNKDGDTPGCLAYKLGGVGEGCYEVMVEAGLGSDDDDDEEMEEVDGDEAPQLVQGETFDPEQLEGLVDEEQLAAIKEILAAQNGDGGVAVGEALGEDIIHTHDGIEVDVNSSRYLSSKLGYDDEKLLDADENGVMMSWETGIMERSVEELLPDVEEAKGKRVLNVGFGMGIVDSAFQARIGEKGTHVIVEAHPDVLKKIESDGWEEKPGVRVLKGRWQEALQPLLDNGEVFDAIYFDTFAEEYTALKSFFEDYVIALLAEGGRFSFFHGLGADKRISYDVYTRVVEIDLLEAGLETEWMDVDIELKEEEWNGVRRRYWDVGSVYRLPVCTFIG
;
A
#
# COMPACT_ATOMS: atom_id res chain seq x y z
N MET A 1 7.32 0.27 46.47
CA MET A 1 7.55 -1.17 46.29
C MET A 1 6.56 -1.61 45.22
N SER A 2 6.86 -2.04 44.01
CA SER A 2 8.10 -2.47 43.35
C SER A 2 7.93 -2.13 41.86
N THR A 3 8.91 -1.46 41.27
CA THR A 3 9.02 -1.21 39.83
C THR A 3 9.80 -2.38 39.20
N SER A 4 9.20 -3.08 38.23
CA SER A 4 9.92 -4.05 37.41
C SER A 4 10.36 -3.36 36.12
N ALA A 5 11.62 -2.93 36.10
CA ALA A 5 12.30 -2.48 34.90
C ALA A 5 12.71 -3.72 34.09
N SER A 6 12.17 -3.85 32.88
CA SER A 6 12.66 -4.79 31.86
C SER A 6 14.06 -4.34 31.43
N THR A 7 15.03 -5.23 31.60
CA THR A 7 16.44 -4.98 31.26
C THR A 7 16.67 -5.40 29.81
N LEU A 8 16.79 -4.43 28.89
CA LEU A 8 17.39 -4.69 27.58
C LEU A 8 18.84 -5.12 27.81
N ALA A 9 19.14 -6.39 27.54
CA ALA A 9 20.49 -6.91 27.65
C ALA A 9 21.35 -6.30 26.53
N LYS A 10 22.42 -5.59 26.90
CA LYS A 10 23.49 -5.21 25.99
C LYS A 10 24.15 -6.48 25.46
N ILE A 11 23.81 -6.89 24.25
CA ILE A 11 24.55 -7.93 23.52
C ILE A 11 25.86 -7.28 23.07
N THR A 12 26.96 -7.63 23.73
CA THR A 12 28.31 -7.34 23.23
C THR A 12 28.78 -8.61 22.52
N PRO A 13 28.99 -8.62 21.20
CA PRO A 13 29.44 -9.82 20.52
C PRO A 13 30.92 -10.06 20.86
N THR A 14 31.20 -11.17 21.54
CA THR A 14 32.56 -11.69 21.70
C THR A 14 32.90 -12.51 20.46
N MET A 15 33.35 -11.84 19.40
CA MET A 15 33.81 -12.49 18.16
C MET A 15 35.32 -12.75 18.20
N SER A 16 35.70 -14.03 18.08
CA SER A 16 37.07 -14.51 17.91
C SER A 16 37.65 -13.98 16.60
N THR A 17 38.79 -13.29 16.66
CA THR A 17 39.41 -12.49 15.57
C THR A 17 40.04 -13.30 14.42
N ALA A 18 39.60 -14.53 14.16
CA ALA A 18 40.30 -15.45 13.25
C ALA A 18 39.54 -15.86 11.98
N ASP A 19 38.25 -15.54 11.81
CA ASP A 19 37.47 -15.94 10.61
C ASP A 19 36.35 -14.93 10.25
N SER A 20 36.61 -13.62 10.36
CA SER A 20 35.61 -12.63 9.94
C SER A 20 35.64 -12.42 8.42
N THR A 21 34.59 -12.84 7.72
CA THR A 21 34.42 -12.54 6.28
C THR A 21 34.31 -11.03 6.06
N PRO A 22 34.53 -10.51 4.84
CA PRO A 22 34.25 -9.10 4.50
C PRO A 22 32.86 -8.64 4.92
N GLU A 23 31.85 -9.49 4.75
CA GLU A 23 30.44 -9.27 5.10
C GLU A 23 30.26 -9.12 6.60
N THR A 24 30.83 -10.04 7.41
CA THR A 24 30.78 -9.92 8.88
C THR A 24 31.48 -8.64 9.37
N ARG A 25 32.53 -8.20 8.70
CA ARG A 25 33.22 -6.94 9.03
C ARG A 25 32.39 -5.72 8.63
N LEU A 26 31.61 -5.79 7.55
CA LEU A 26 30.70 -4.71 7.14
C LEU A 26 29.61 -4.52 8.20
N LEU A 27 28.97 -5.60 8.63
CA LEU A 27 27.96 -5.59 9.69
C LEU A 27 28.53 -5.07 11.02
N ALA A 28 29.74 -5.47 11.39
CA ALA A 28 30.42 -4.96 12.57
C ALA A 28 30.72 -3.45 12.47
N ALA A 29 31.16 -2.97 11.31
CA ALA A 29 31.39 -1.54 11.07
C ALA A 29 30.09 -0.73 11.15
N ALA A 30 28.99 -1.26 10.60
CA ALA A 30 27.65 -0.66 10.71
C ALA A 30 27.20 -0.52 12.17
N SER A 31 27.31 -1.58 12.97
CA SER A 31 26.93 -1.57 14.40
C SER A 31 27.76 -0.62 15.29
N THR A 32 28.87 -0.11 14.77
CA THR A 32 29.75 0.86 15.45
C THR A 32 29.79 2.22 14.77
N ARG A 33 29.00 2.43 13.71
CA ARG A 33 28.95 3.64 12.88
C ARG A 33 30.35 4.06 12.35
N ASP A 34 31.22 3.09 12.06
CA ASP A 34 32.55 3.35 11.50
C ASP A 34 32.46 3.65 9.99
N LEU A 35 32.10 4.89 9.69
CA LEU A 35 31.93 5.41 8.33
C LEU A 35 33.16 5.17 7.43
N ALA A 36 34.37 5.27 7.99
CA ALA A 36 35.60 5.09 7.22
C ALA A 36 35.79 3.63 6.80
N THR A 37 35.49 2.70 7.71
CA THR A 37 35.55 1.26 7.43
C THR A 37 34.42 0.83 6.49
N LEU A 38 33.20 1.35 6.66
CA LEU A 38 32.08 1.11 5.74
C LEU A 38 32.46 1.45 4.29
N ARG A 39 32.98 2.67 4.04
CA ARG A 39 33.45 3.09 2.71
C ARG A 39 34.49 2.18 2.09
N LEU A 40 35.35 1.57 2.91
CA LEU A 40 36.39 0.67 2.42
C LEU A 40 35.82 -0.70 2.05
N LEU A 41 34.88 -1.21 2.86
CA LEU A 41 34.31 -2.54 2.71
C LEU A 41 33.29 -2.61 1.56
N LEU A 42 32.44 -1.59 1.41
CA LEU A 42 31.40 -1.53 0.36
C LEU A 42 31.97 -1.64 -1.07
N ARG A 43 33.23 -1.28 -1.28
CA ARG A 43 33.95 -1.53 -2.56
C ARG A 43 34.08 -3.01 -2.96
N LYS A 44 33.81 -3.93 -2.03
CA LYS A 44 34.02 -5.38 -2.19
C LYS A 44 32.87 -6.21 -1.65
N THR A 45 31.85 -5.59 -1.07
CA THR A 45 30.73 -6.26 -0.39
C THR A 45 29.45 -5.50 -0.69
N SER A 46 28.34 -6.22 -0.86
CA SER A 46 27.03 -5.60 -1.06
C SER A 46 26.56 -4.87 0.21
N ALA A 47 25.94 -3.70 0.02
CA ALA A 47 25.26 -2.96 1.09
C ALA A 47 24.00 -3.69 1.62
N GLN A 48 23.46 -4.64 0.85
CA GLN A 48 22.32 -5.51 1.19
C GLN A 48 22.73 -6.77 1.96
N THR A 49 23.98 -6.86 2.42
CA THR A 49 24.43 -7.98 3.26
C THR A 49 23.52 -8.14 4.48
N GLN A 50 23.07 -9.35 4.81
CA GLN A 50 22.26 -9.60 5.99
C GLN A 50 22.99 -10.46 7.02
N ASP A 51 22.75 -10.19 8.31
CA ASP A 51 23.11 -11.10 9.39
C ASP A 51 22.22 -12.37 9.30
N PRO A 52 22.78 -13.59 9.13
CA PRO A 52 21.98 -14.78 8.89
C PRO A 52 21.03 -15.18 10.03
N SER A 53 21.21 -14.64 11.23
CA SER A 53 20.42 -14.98 12.42
C SER A 53 19.35 -13.96 12.77
N THR A 54 19.49 -12.74 12.25
CA THR A 54 18.57 -11.62 12.54
C THR A 54 17.98 -10.99 11.29
N LEU A 55 18.51 -11.32 10.12
CA LEU A 55 18.21 -10.64 8.85
C LEU A 55 18.45 -9.13 8.89
N ASN A 56 19.15 -8.62 9.91
CA ASN A 56 19.51 -7.21 9.96
C ASN A 56 20.54 -6.89 8.89
N THR A 57 20.22 -5.91 8.07
CA THR A 57 21.14 -5.28 7.10
C THR A 57 22.04 -4.25 7.80
N PRO A 58 23.11 -3.73 7.15
CA PRO A 58 23.87 -2.60 7.64
C PRO A 58 23.00 -1.41 8.08
N LEU A 59 21.91 -1.12 7.36
CA LEU A 59 20.99 -0.03 7.71
C LEU A 59 20.35 -0.26 9.09
N HIS A 60 19.81 -1.47 9.31
CA HIS A 60 19.27 -1.86 10.62
C HIS A 60 20.33 -1.71 11.71
N LEU A 61 21.55 -2.19 11.48
CA LEU A 61 22.61 -2.18 12.50
C LEU A 61 23.10 -0.77 12.83
N VAL A 62 23.14 0.15 11.87
CA VAL A 62 23.44 1.56 12.14
C VAL A 62 22.38 2.14 13.08
N ILE A 63 21.11 1.89 12.84
CA ILE A 63 20.02 2.44 13.66
C ILE A 63 19.97 1.76 15.05
N LEU A 64 20.12 0.44 15.11
CA LEU A 64 20.17 -0.33 16.36
C LEU A 64 21.37 0.03 17.25
N SER A 65 22.39 0.68 16.70
CA SER A 65 23.53 1.18 17.48
C SER A 65 23.18 2.44 18.30
N LEU A 66 22.06 3.09 18.00
CA LEU A 66 21.54 4.24 18.74
C LEU A 66 20.64 3.81 19.90
N THR A 67 20.44 4.73 20.85
CA THR A 67 19.50 4.57 21.96
C THR A 67 18.73 5.87 22.17
N PRO A 68 17.59 5.88 22.89
CA PRO A 68 16.88 7.12 23.23
C PRO A 68 17.71 8.13 24.05
N SER A 69 18.90 7.75 24.53
CA SER A 69 19.84 8.62 25.24
C SER A 69 21.09 9.00 24.41
N SER A 70 21.15 8.59 23.14
CA SER A 70 22.23 8.97 22.24
C SER A 70 22.26 10.47 22.01
N SER A 71 23.47 11.00 21.82
CA SER A 71 23.67 12.42 21.55
C SER A 71 23.33 12.79 20.11
N LEU A 72 23.08 14.07 19.85
CA LEU A 72 22.86 14.58 18.49
C LEU A 72 24.02 14.24 17.54
N ILE A 73 25.26 14.26 18.04
CA ILE A 73 26.45 13.89 17.25
C ILE A 73 26.39 12.43 16.82
N GLU A 74 25.96 11.52 17.71
CA GLU A 74 25.84 10.11 17.36
C GLU A 74 24.72 9.86 16.34
N ALA A 75 23.63 10.65 16.41
CA ALA A 75 22.55 10.61 15.43
C ALA A 75 23.01 11.12 14.06
N GLU A 76 23.73 12.26 14.02
CA GLU A 76 24.33 12.79 12.78
C GLU A 76 25.33 11.80 12.16
N GLU A 77 26.17 11.13 12.97
CA GLU A 77 27.07 10.07 12.50
C GLU A 77 26.32 8.86 11.93
N ALA A 78 25.17 8.51 12.50
CA ALA A 78 24.31 7.44 12.00
C ALA A 78 23.70 7.83 10.64
N GLU A 79 23.19 9.06 10.51
CA GLU A 79 22.66 9.57 9.24
C GLU A 79 23.72 9.53 8.13
N ASP A 80 24.96 9.93 8.41
CA ASP A 80 26.07 9.87 7.44
C ASP A 80 26.36 8.43 6.99
N CYS A 81 26.27 7.45 7.90
CA CYS A 81 26.42 6.04 7.57
C CYS A 81 25.24 5.53 6.73
N ILE A 82 24.01 5.93 7.07
CA ILE A 82 22.79 5.56 6.34
C ILE A 82 22.85 6.10 4.91
N ARG A 83 23.14 7.39 4.72
CA ARG A 83 23.27 8.01 3.39
C ARG A 83 24.30 7.28 2.52
N LEU A 84 25.45 6.92 3.08
CA LEU A 84 26.45 6.13 2.37
C LEU A 84 25.93 4.75 1.96
N LEU A 85 25.23 4.06 2.86
CA LEU A 85 24.72 2.72 2.59
C LEU A 85 23.67 2.75 1.48
N LEU A 86 22.74 3.71 1.52
CA LEU A 86 21.75 3.93 0.47
C LEU A 86 22.41 4.23 -0.88
N GLN A 87 23.40 5.12 -0.91
CA GLN A 87 24.19 5.43 -2.12
C GLN A 87 24.91 4.22 -2.72
N GLU A 88 25.18 3.19 -1.91
CA GLU A 88 25.84 1.95 -2.33
C GLU A 88 24.83 0.80 -2.54
N GLY A 89 23.54 1.13 -2.70
CA GLY A 89 22.47 0.20 -3.07
C GLY A 89 21.83 -0.56 -1.91
N ALA A 90 21.90 -0.04 -0.68
CA ALA A 90 21.13 -0.60 0.43
C ALA A 90 19.63 -0.29 0.25
N ILE A 91 18.78 -1.27 0.54
CA ILE A 91 17.33 -1.19 0.37
C ILE A 91 16.71 -0.60 1.65
N TRP A 92 15.91 0.46 1.52
CA TRP A 92 15.41 1.25 2.65
C TRP A 92 14.28 0.54 3.44
N ASN A 93 13.57 -0.36 2.77
CA ASN A 93 12.40 -1.11 3.23
C ASN A 93 12.68 -2.59 3.53
N ASP A 94 13.93 -3.07 3.42
CA ASP A 94 14.29 -4.45 3.80
C ASP A 94 13.75 -4.77 5.21
N VAL A 95 13.08 -5.90 5.37
CA VAL A 95 12.60 -6.35 6.68
C VAL A 95 13.61 -7.27 7.37
N ASN A 96 13.79 -7.07 8.67
CA ASN A 96 14.52 -8.03 9.50
C ASN A 96 13.60 -9.18 9.95
N LYS A 97 14.14 -10.14 10.72
CA LYS A 97 13.37 -11.30 11.20
C LYS A 97 12.17 -10.97 12.10
N ASP A 98 12.15 -9.75 12.66
CA ASP A 98 11.11 -9.28 13.57
C ASP A 98 10.05 -8.46 12.80
N GLY A 99 10.13 -8.38 11.47
CA GLY A 99 9.23 -7.63 10.59
C GLY A 99 9.51 -6.13 10.53
N ASP A 100 10.59 -5.65 11.16
CA ASP A 100 10.95 -4.24 11.19
C ASP A 100 11.85 -3.88 10.01
N THR A 101 11.51 -2.78 9.33
CA THR A 101 12.44 -2.09 8.43
C THR A 101 13.39 -1.19 9.20
N PRO A 102 14.49 -0.69 8.59
CA PRO A 102 15.30 0.35 9.19
C PRO A 102 14.48 1.58 9.59
N GLY A 103 13.53 2.01 8.75
CA GLY A 103 12.61 3.11 9.04
C GLY A 103 11.74 2.85 10.28
N CYS A 104 11.20 1.64 10.44
CA CYS A 104 10.45 1.26 11.65
C CYS A 104 11.30 1.41 12.92
N LEU A 105 12.56 0.98 12.87
CA LEU A 105 13.49 1.11 14.00
C LEU A 105 13.84 2.57 14.30
N ALA A 106 14.04 3.40 13.27
CA ALA A 106 14.31 4.83 13.44
C ALA A 106 13.11 5.53 14.09
N TYR A 107 11.89 5.23 13.63
CA TYR A 107 10.66 5.78 14.20
C TYR A 107 10.51 5.43 15.69
N LYS A 108 10.80 4.18 16.08
CA LYS A 108 10.75 3.72 17.48
C LYS A 108 11.73 4.44 18.41
N LEU A 109 12.79 5.07 17.88
CA LEU A 109 13.74 5.88 18.66
C LEU A 109 13.21 7.28 19.00
N GLY A 110 12.08 7.70 18.42
CA GLY A 110 11.52 9.05 18.60
C GLY A 110 12.46 10.13 18.08
N GLY A 111 12.55 11.27 18.76
CA GLY A 111 13.32 12.42 18.29
C GLY A 111 14.83 12.16 18.06
N VAL A 112 15.41 11.09 18.60
CA VAL A 112 16.80 10.70 18.28
C VAL A 112 16.91 10.10 16.88
N GLY A 113 15.88 9.37 16.43
CA GLY A 113 15.85 8.71 15.13
C GLY A 113 15.24 9.57 14.02
N GLU A 114 14.75 10.78 14.30
CA GLU A 114 14.02 11.63 13.35
C GLU A 114 14.80 11.88 12.06
N GLY A 115 16.07 12.29 12.16
CA GLY A 115 16.90 12.52 10.97
C GLY A 115 17.24 11.22 10.21
N CYS A 116 17.44 10.10 10.91
CA CYS A 116 17.62 8.80 10.27
C CYS A 116 16.35 8.37 9.52
N TYR A 117 15.17 8.58 10.13
CA TYR A 117 13.87 8.27 9.55
C TYR A 117 13.64 9.09 8.27
N GLU A 118 13.90 10.40 8.32
CA GLU A 118 13.72 11.29 7.18
C GLU A 118 14.60 10.87 5.99
N VAL A 119 15.87 10.51 6.22
CA VAL A 119 16.75 9.99 5.16
C VAL A 119 16.20 8.70 4.54
N MET A 120 15.54 7.84 5.32
CA MET A 120 14.90 6.63 4.76
C MET A 120 13.64 6.97 3.95
N VAL A 121 12.85 7.96 4.38
CA VAL A 121 11.70 8.42 3.59
C VAL A 121 12.19 9.00 2.27
N GLU A 122 13.22 9.86 2.28
CA GLU A 122 13.84 10.42 1.08
C GLU A 122 14.36 9.33 0.14
N ALA A 123 14.95 8.26 0.68
CA ALA A 123 15.44 7.14 -0.11
C ALA A 123 14.29 6.41 -0.86
N GLY A 124 13.12 6.32 -0.24
CA GLY A 124 11.92 5.75 -0.87
C GLY A 124 11.30 6.59 -1.98
N LEU A 125 11.76 7.84 -2.19
CA LEU A 125 11.35 8.69 -3.31
C LEU A 125 12.35 8.66 -4.48
N GLY A 126 13.56 8.18 -4.22
CA GLY A 126 14.70 8.30 -5.14
C GLY A 126 14.89 7.12 -6.08
N SER A 127 13.99 6.13 -6.06
CA SER A 127 13.94 5.00 -6.98
C SER A 127 13.46 5.37 -8.39
N ASP A 128 13.03 6.62 -8.62
CA ASP A 128 12.08 6.91 -9.70
C ASP A 128 12.74 7.42 -11.00
N ASP A 129 14.06 7.62 -11.06
CA ASP A 129 14.71 8.22 -12.25
C ASP A 129 15.24 7.20 -13.30
N ASP A 130 15.34 5.90 -12.99
CA ASP A 130 15.77 4.86 -13.96
C ASP A 130 14.90 3.58 -13.93
N ASP A 131 13.93 3.45 -13.01
CA ASP A 131 13.25 2.19 -12.68
C ASP A 131 11.70 2.26 -12.77
N ASP A 132 11.15 2.97 -13.77
CA ASP A 132 9.71 2.88 -14.09
C ASP A 132 9.25 1.42 -14.40
N GLU A 133 10.19 0.51 -14.68
CA GLU A 133 9.97 -0.94 -14.83
C GLU A 133 10.48 -1.77 -13.61
N GLU A 134 11.23 -1.19 -12.68
CA GLU A 134 11.86 -1.86 -11.52
C GLU A 134 11.28 -1.38 -10.17
N MET A 135 10.13 -0.70 -10.18
CA MET A 135 9.21 -0.59 -9.04
C MET A 135 8.52 -1.94 -8.70
N GLU A 136 9.19 -3.05 -9.01
CA GLU A 136 8.83 -4.40 -8.62
C GLU A 136 9.38 -4.65 -7.20
N GLU A 137 8.49 -5.08 -6.30
CA GLU A 137 8.80 -5.73 -5.03
C GLU A 137 9.37 -4.85 -3.90
N VAL A 138 8.47 -4.09 -3.28
CA VAL A 138 8.65 -3.68 -1.88
C VAL A 138 8.44 -4.90 -0.98
N ASP A 139 9.56 -5.53 -0.61
CA ASP A 139 9.61 -6.69 0.28
C ASP A 139 9.33 -6.25 1.73
N GLY A 140 8.03 -6.21 2.08
CA GLY A 140 7.59 -5.86 3.42
C GLY A 140 6.11 -6.14 3.64
N ASP A 141 5.79 -7.39 4.02
CA ASP A 141 4.50 -7.89 4.54
C ASP A 141 3.62 -6.80 5.17
N GLU A 142 2.45 -6.48 4.61
CA GLU A 142 1.55 -5.53 5.26
C GLU A 142 0.40 -4.95 4.41
N ALA A 143 0.35 -3.71 3.86
CA ALA A 143 -0.85 -3.15 3.18
C ALA A 143 -0.55 -1.80 2.51
N PRO A 144 -0.88 -1.59 1.23
CA PRO A 144 -2.24 -1.53 0.68
C PRO A 144 -2.48 -2.71 -0.26
N GLN A 145 -3.73 -3.04 -0.57
CA GLN A 145 -4.04 -4.14 -1.47
C GLN A 145 -3.72 -3.84 -2.94
N LEU A 146 -2.43 -3.90 -3.22
CA LEU A 146 -1.78 -3.90 -4.52
C LEU A 146 -1.11 -5.28 -4.65
N VAL A 147 -1.53 -6.02 -5.65
CA VAL A 147 -1.27 -7.41 -6.03
C VAL A 147 0.14 -7.56 -6.63
N GLN A 148 0.93 -8.48 -6.09
CA GLN A 148 2.21 -8.88 -6.68
C GLN A 148 1.97 -9.81 -7.88
N GLY A 149 2.55 -9.51 -9.04
CA GLY A 149 2.48 -10.37 -10.22
C GLY A 149 3.86 -10.72 -10.77
N GLU A 150 4.43 -11.86 -10.38
CA GLU A 150 5.61 -12.42 -11.07
C GLU A 150 5.22 -13.40 -12.20
N THR A 151 5.97 -13.39 -13.31
CA THR A 151 5.82 -14.32 -14.42
C THR A 151 6.36 -15.72 -14.09
N PHE A 152 5.52 -16.75 -14.30
CA PHE A 152 5.83 -18.16 -14.05
C PHE A 152 6.89 -18.75 -15.02
N ASP A 153 8.04 -19.18 -14.49
CA ASP A 153 9.07 -19.91 -15.24
C ASP A 153 8.89 -21.44 -15.10
N PRO A 154 8.51 -22.17 -16.18
CA PRO A 154 8.32 -23.62 -16.12
C PRO A 154 9.61 -24.44 -15.90
N GLU A 155 10.81 -23.83 -15.91
CA GLU A 155 12.04 -24.50 -15.46
C GLU A 155 12.03 -24.75 -13.94
N GLN A 156 11.28 -23.95 -13.17
CA GLN A 156 11.16 -24.10 -11.71
C GLN A 156 10.37 -25.35 -11.27
N LEU A 157 9.64 -26.00 -12.20
CA LEU A 157 8.92 -27.26 -11.95
C LEU A 157 9.77 -28.52 -12.15
N GLU A 158 11.02 -28.39 -12.60
CA GLU A 158 11.88 -29.53 -12.91
C GLU A 158 12.24 -30.32 -11.64
N GLY A 159 11.67 -31.52 -11.49
CA GLY A 159 11.85 -32.38 -10.32
C GLY A 159 10.72 -32.31 -9.26
N LEU A 160 9.75 -31.42 -9.44
CA LEU A 160 8.54 -31.33 -8.59
C LEU A 160 7.33 -32.05 -9.20
N VAL A 161 7.28 -32.13 -10.53
CA VAL A 161 6.29 -32.89 -11.30
C VAL A 161 7.03 -33.92 -12.17
N ASP A 162 6.32 -34.96 -12.62
CA ASP A 162 6.94 -35.94 -13.50
C ASP A 162 7.22 -35.38 -14.91
N GLU A 163 8.10 -36.05 -15.66
CA GLU A 163 8.53 -35.60 -16.99
C GLU A 163 7.36 -35.49 -17.98
N GLU A 164 6.27 -36.24 -17.78
CA GLU A 164 5.09 -36.25 -18.66
C GLU A 164 4.19 -35.03 -18.36
N GLN A 165 4.04 -34.68 -17.08
CA GLN A 165 3.36 -33.47 -16.61
C GLN A 165 4.14 -32.20 -16.98
N LEU A 166 5.46 -32.20 -16.81
CA LEU A 166 6.31 -31.06 -17.17
C LEU A 166 6.27 -30.79 -18.67
N ALA A 167 6.28 -31.85 -19.49
CA ALA A 167 6.16 -31.74 -20.94
C ALA A 167 4.80 -31.20 -21.37
N ALA A 168 3.70 -31.63 -20.73
CA ALA A 168 2.37 -31.12 -21.00
C ALA A 168 2.24 -29.63 -20.65
N ILE A 169 2.81 -29.20 -19.51
CA ILE A 169 2.80 -27.80 -19.06
C ILE A 169 3.59 -26.91 -20.04
N LYS A 170 4.79 -27.35 -20.44
CA LYS A 170 5.61 -26.64 -21.44
C LYS A 170 4.93 -26.57 -22.81
N GLU A 171 4.20 -27.61 -23.21
CA GLU A 171 3.46 -27.64 -24.48
C GLU A 171 2.22 -26.71 -24.46
N ILE A 172 1.52 -26.60 -23.32
CA ILE A 172 0.40 -25.67 -23.13
C ILE A 172 0.86 -24.22 -23.18
N LEU A 173 1.96 -23.90 -22.48
CA LEU A 173 2.56 -22.56 -22.47
C LEU A 173 3.11 -22.16 -23.85
N ALA A 174 3.72 -23.11 -24.58
CA ALA A 174 4.22 -22.86 -25.94
C ALA A 174 3.12 -22.74 -27.00
N ALA A 175 1.93 -23.29 -26.75
CA ALA A 175 0.79 -23.23 -27.68
C ALA A 175 -0.03 -21.93 -27.59
N GLN A 176 0.19 -21.11 -26.55
CA GLN A 176 -0.56 -19.87 -26.31
C GLN A 176 0.29 -18.63 -26.60
N ASN A 177 0.36 -18.23 -27.87
CA ASN A 177 0.61 -16.83 -28.22
C ASN A 177 -0.72 -16.07 -28.13
N GLY A 178 -1.05 -15.57 -26.93
CA GLY A 178 -2.17 -14.65 -26.70
C GLY A 178 -3.52 -15.31 -26.40
N ASP A 179 -4.05 -14.94 -25.23
CA ASP A 179 -5.44 -15.04 -24.76
C ASP A 179 -6.03 -16.43 -24.43
N GLY A 180 -6.72 -16.51 -23.29
CA GLY A 180 -7.60 -17.62 -22.94
C GLY A 180 -7.20 -18.43 -21.70
N GLY A 181 -7.47 -17.87 -20.52
CA GLY A 181 -7.78 -18.67 -19.34
C GLY A 181 -9.00 -19.56 -19.60
N VAL A 182 -8.90 -20.83 -19.18
CA VAL A 182 -9.99 -21.77 -18.81
C VAL A 182 -9.49 -23.24 -18.77
N ALA A 183 -8.30 -23.60 -19.24
CA ALA A 183 -7.88 -25.02 -19.31
C ALA A 183 -6.85 -25.51 -18.28
N VAL A 184 -6.23 -24.65 -17.46
CA VAL A 184 -5.20 -25.11 -16.50
C VAL A 184 -5.83 -25.80 -15.28
N GLY A 185 -7.02 -25.35 -14.86
CA GLY A 185 -7.73 -25.91 -13.72
C GLY A 185 -8.25 -27.35 -13.91
N GLU A 186 -8.33 -27.86 -15.15
CA GLU A 186 -8.72 -29.26 -15.40
C GLU A 186 -7.52 -30.23 -15.42
N ALA A 187 -6.29 -29.74 -15.59
CA ALA A 187 -5.10 -30.57 -15.69
C ALA A 187 -4.36 -30.76 -14.35
N LEU A 188 -4.43 -29.74 -13.48
CA LEU A 188 -3.82 -29.78 -12.15
C LEU A 188 -4.96 -29.83 -11.13
N GLY A 189 -5.27 -31.06 -10.70
CA GLY A 189 -6.19 -31.26 -9.58
C GLY A 189 -5.82 -30.37 -8.40
N GLU A 190 -6.86 -29.90 -7.73
CA GLU A 190 -6.85 -29.02 -6.55
C GLU A 190 -5.61 -29.22 -5.64
N ASP A 191 -5.00 -28.09 -5.31
CA ASP A 191 -4.10 -27.80 -4.18
C ASP A 191 -2.59 -28.14 -4.26
N ILE A 192 -1.81 -27.10 -3.93
CA ILE A 192 -0.73 -26.98 -2.92
C ILE A 192 0.59 -26.41 -3.46
N ILE A 193 0.92 -25.17 -3.05
CA ILE A 193 2.31 -24.74 -2.83
C ILE A 193 2.63 -25.00 -1.35
N HIS A 194 3.58 -25.91 -1.11
CA HIS A 194 4.08 -26.17 0.23
C HIS A 194 5.08 -25.08 0.64
N THR A 195 4.73 -24.27 1.64
CA THR A 195 5.68 -23.61 2.53
C THR A 195 5.44 -24.11 3.96
N HIS A 196 6.41 -23.91 4.85
CA HIS A 196 6.41 -24.51 6.18
C HIS A 196 5.31 -23.99 7.13
N ASP A 197 4.44 -23.05 6.70
CA ASP A 197 3.33 -22.48 7.47
C ASP A 197 2.07 -22.08 6.63
N GLY A 198 1.76 -22.76 5.51
CA GLY A 198 0.47 -22.64 4.81
C GLY A 198 0.48 -21.91 3.46
N ILE A 199 -0.53 -22.17 2.61
CA ILE A 199 -0.64 -21.62 1.24
C ILE A 199 -1.22 -20.21 1.31
N GLU A 200 -0.45 -19.21 0.90
CA GLU A 200 -0.97 -17.86 0.66
C GLU A 200 -1.47 -17.76 -0.79
N VAL A 201 -2.71 -17.31 -0.95
CA VAL A 201 -3.30 -17.03 -2.27
C VAL A 201 -3.51 -15.53 -2.37
N ASP A 202 -2.91 -14.93 -3.40
CA ASP A 202 -2.91 -13.50 -3.64
C ASP A 202 -4.29 -13.00 -4.16
N VAL A 203 -4.67 -11.78 -3.78
CA VAL A 203 -5.96 -11.17 -4.11
C VAL A 203 -5.77 -10.35 -5.36
N ASN A 204 -6.46 -10.64 -6.46
CA ASN A 204 -6.42 -9.76 -7.63
C ASN A 204 -7.81 -9.39 -8.14
N SER A 205 -7.92 -8.31 -8.91
CA SER A 205 -9.20 -7.79 -9.42
C SER A 205 -10.08 -8.89 -10.04
N SER A 206 -9.50 -9.81 -10.82
CA SER A 206 -10.27 -10.91 -11.43
C SER A 206 -10.82 -11.91 -10.41
N ARG A 207 -10.00 -12.29 -9.41
CA ARG A 207 -10.40 -13.16 -8.30
C ARG A 207 -11.47 -12.48 -7.46
N TYR A 208 -11.23 -11.23 -7.06
CA TYR A 208 -12.16 -10.42 -6.28
C TYR A 208 -13.52 -10.33 -6.96
N LEU A 209 -13.59 -9.92 -8.24
CA LEU A 209 -14.84 -9.77 -8.98
C LEU A 209 -15.61 -11.09 -9.18
N SER A 210 -14.91 -12.23 -9.08
CA SER A 210 -15.51 -13.57 -9.13
C SER A 210 -15.88 -14.14 -7.77
N SER A 211 -15.45 -13.49 -6.68
CA SER A 211 -15.58 -13.99 -5.32
C SER A 211 -16.98 -13.80 -4.76
N LYS A 212 -17.22 -14.41 -3.59
CA LYS A 212 -18.43 -14.20 -2.80
C LYS A 212 -18.11 -13.26 -1.66
N LEU A 213 -18.88 -12.19 -1.53
CA LEU A 213 -18.70 -11.25 -0.44
C LEU A 213 -19.59 -11.60 0.75
N GLY A 214 -19.00 -11.48 1.94
CA GLY A 214 -19.70 -11.48 3.21
C GLY A 214 -20.06 -10.06 3.62
N TYR A 215 -21.35 -9.80 3.85
CA TYR A 215 -21.84 -8.54 4.40
C TYR A 215 -22.34 -8.74 5.82
N ASP A 216 -21.96 -7.85 6.73
CA ASP A 216 -22.69 -7.56 7.95
C ASP A 216 -22.84 -6.03 8.17
N ASP A 217 -23.32 -5.63 9.34
CA ASP A 217 -23.55 -4.20 9.65
C ASP A 217 -22.23 -3.43 9.84
N GLU A 218 -21.12 -4.12 10.11
CA GLU A 218 -19.82 -3.56 10.46
C GLU A 218 -18.79 -3.72 9.33
N LYS A 219 -18.93 -4.73 8.46
CA LYS A 219 -17.86 -5.20 7.55
C LYS A 219 -18.40 -5.71 6.22
N LEU A 220 -17.59 -5.48 5.19
CA LEU A 220 -17.64 -6.17 3.90
C LEU A 220 -16.34 -6.95 3.72
N LEU A 221 -16.44 -8.27 3.58
CA LEU A 221 -15.30 -9.16 3.41
C LEU A 221 -15.37 -9.90 2.08
N ASP A 222 -14.22 -10.23 1.49
CA ASP A 222 -14.15 -11.14 0.36
C ASP A 222 -14.23 -12.62 0.78
N ALA A 223 -14.09 -13.54 -0.18
CA ALA A 223 -14.17 -14.97 0.08
C ALA A 223 -13.00 -15.51 0.92
N ASP A 224 -11.90 -14.77 1.02
CA ASP A 224 -10.70 -15.09 1.78
C ASP A 224 -10.64 -14.31 3.11
N GLU A 225 -11.75 -13.70 3.54
CA GLU A 225 -11.90 -12.90 4.76
C GLU A 225 -11.05 -11.61 4.78
N ASN A 226 -10.61 -11.11 3.62
CA ASN A 226 -9.95 -9.81 3.52
C ASN A 226 -10.98 -8.69 3.69
N GLY A 227 -10.61 -7.64 4.44
CA GLY A 227 -11.45 -6.45 4.65
C GLY A 227 -11.54 -5.63 3.37
N VAL A 228 -12.71 -5.62 2.74
CA VAL A 228 -13.02 -4.83 1.53
C VAL A 228 -13.50 -3.43 1.90
N MET A 229 -14.32 -3.32 2.94
CA MET A 229 -14.81 -2.05 3.48
C MET A 229 -15.19 -2.28 4.95
N MET A 230 -14.89 -1.33 5.82
CA MET A 230 -15.18 -1.45 7.26
C MET A 230 -15.85 -0.21 7.84
N SER A 231 -16.75 -0.40 8.79
CA SER A 231 -17.54 0.68 9.39
C SER A 231 -16.72 1.68 10.21
N TRP A 232 -15.55 1.29 10.73
CA TRP A 232 -14.66 2.22 11.45
C TRP A 232 -14.17 3.38 10.55
N GLU A 233 -14.18 3.21 9.23
CA GLU A 233 -13.82 4.23 8.25
C GLU A 233 -14.89 5.31 8.08
N THR A 234 -16.06 5.18 8.72
CA THR A 234 -17.18 6.13 8.57
C THR A 234 -16.75 7.58 8.79
N GLY A 235 -15.95 7.85 9.83
CA GLY A 235 -15.46 9.20 10.11
C GLY A 235 -14.53 9.76 9.04
N ILE A 236 -13.74 8.89 8.39
CA ILE A 236 -12.91 9.26 7.23
C ILE A 236 -13.81 9.64 6.07
N MET A 237 -14.73 8.77 5.69
CA MET A 237 -15.61 8.95 4.52
C MET A 237 -16.51 10.18 4.66
N GLU A 238 -17.07 10.40 5.85
CA GLU A 238 -17.84 11.61 6.15
C GLU A 238 -16.95 12.85 5.98
N ARG A 239 -15.77 12.87 6.59
CA ARG A 239 -14.84 14.00 6.49
C ARG A 239 -14.37 14.25 5.05
N SER A 240 -14.16 13.21 4.25
CA SER A 240 -13.83 13.33 2.82
C SER A 240 -14.91 14.10 2.08
N VAL A 241 -16.19 13.78 2.28
CA VAL A 241 -17.29 14.54 1.67
C VAL A 241 -17.34 15.98 2.19
N GLU A 242 -17.02 16.21 3.47
CA GLU A 242 -16.96 17.57 4.01
C GLU A 242 -15.86 18.41 3.36
N GLU A 243 -14.68 17.87 3.15
CA GLU A 243 -13.58 18.58 2.51
C GLU A 243 -13.77 18.71 0.99
N LEU A 244 -14.41 17.74 0.33
CA LEU A 244 -14.73 17.84 -1.09
C LEU A 244 -15.82 18.87 -1.40
N LEU A 245 -16.76 19.07 -0.48
CA LEU A 245 -17.90 19.98 -0.63
C LEU A 245 -18.07 20.86 0.63
N PRO A 246 -17.14 21.78 0.93
CA PRO A 246 -17.05 22.45 2.23
C PRO A 246 -18.27 23.29 2.59
N ASP A 247 -18.81 24.06 1.65
CA ASP A 247 -20.00 24.87 1.88
C ASP A 247 -21.29 24.06 1.64
N VAL A 248 -22.07 23.87 2.71
CA VAL A 248 -23.32 23.07 2.69
C VAL A 248 -24.39 23.63 1.76
N GLU A 249 -24.48 24.95 1.62
CA GLU A 249 -25.50 25.57 0.75
C GLU A 249 -25.06 25.55 -0.71
N GLU A 250 -23.78 25.79 -0.99
CA GLU A 250 -23.22 25.69 -2.35
C GLU A 250 -23.12 24.24 -2.84
N ALA A 251 -23.03 23.27 -1.93
CA ALA A 251 -23.04 21.85 -2.26
C ALA A 251 -24.37 21.37 -2.86
N LYS A 252 -25.48 22.07 -2.59
CA LYS A 252 -26.80 21.65 -3.07
C LYS A 252 -26.86 21.73 -4.60
N GLY A 253 -27.24 20.61 -5.22
CA GLY A 253 -27.32 20.54 -6.68
C GLY A 253 -25.99 20.28 -7.39
N LYS A 254 -24.90 20.06 -6.65
CA LYS A 254 -23.60 19.70 -7.22
C LYS A 254 -23.64 18.30 -7.86
N ARG A 255 -22.70 18.06 -8.77
CA ARG A 255 -22.50 16.77 -9.44
C ARG A 255 -21.34 16.06 -8.77
N VAL A 256 -21.54 14.84 -8.31
CA VAL A 256 -20.51 14.05 -7.64
C VAL A 256 -20.36 12.70 -8.31
N LEU A 257 -19.13 12.20 -8.37
CA LEU A 257 -18.76 10.89 -8.87
C LEU A 257 -18.07 10.10 -7.76
N ASN A 258 -18.58 8.91 -7.46
CA ASN A 258 -17.92 7.94 -6.61
C ASN A 258 -17.56 6.70 -7.44
N VAL A 259 -16.33 6.18 -7.27
CA VAL A 259 -15.83 4.97 -7.92
C VAL A 259 -15.48 3.95 -6.84
N GLY A 260 -16.34 2.93 -6.72
CA GLY A 260 -16.32 1.95 -5.63
C GLY A 260 -17.40 2.27 -4.59
N PHE A 261 -18.44 1.42 -4.50
CA PHE A 261 -19.57 1.65 -3.60
C PHE A 261 -19.35 1.07 -2.20
N GLY A 262 -18.73 -0.12 -2.13
CA GLY A 262 -18.49 -0.83 -0.87
C GLY A 262 -19.76 -1.04 -0.05
N MET A 263 -19.86 -0.30 1.07
CA MET A 263 -21.02 -0.30 1.98
C MET A 263 -21.95 0.92 1.81
N GLY A 264 -21.66 1.82 0.86
CA GLY A 264 -22.48 3.00 0.57
C GLY A 264 -22.33 4.13 1.60
N ILE A 265 -21.24 4.15 2.37
CA ILE A 265 -20.98 5.12 3.44
C ILE A 265 -20.71 6.50 2.84
N VAL A 266 -19.68 6.61 1.99
CA VAL A 266 -19.34 7.86 1.30
C VAL A 266 -20.50 8.35 0.42
N ASP A 267 -21.18 7.43 -0.25
CA ASP A 267 -22.35 7.72 -1.09
C ASP A 267 -23.49 8.36 -0.28
N SER A 268 -23.71 7.88 0.95
CA SER A 268 -24.74 8.40 1.84
C SER A 268 -24.40 9.80 2.30
N ALA A 269 -23.14 10.05 2.65
CA ALA A 269 -22.63 11.37 2.99
C ALA A 269 -22.78 12.35 1.81
N PHE A 270 -22.42 11.94 0.58
CA PHE A 270 -22.63 12.75 -0.62
C PHE A 270 -24.10 13.10 -0.84
N GLN A 271 -25.01 12.11 -0.78
CA GLN A 271 -26.45 12.36 -0.95
C GLN A 271 -27.00 13.34 0.09
N ALA A 272 -26.57 13.22 1.34
CA ALA A 272 -26.95 14.16 2.40
C ALA A 272 -26.44 15.58 2.11
N ARG A 273 -25.25 15.70 1.51
CA ARG A 273 -24.59 16.97 1.21
C ARG A 273 -25.18 17.68 -0.02
N ILE A 274 -25.46 16.95 -1.10
CA ILE A 274 -25.93 17.55 -2.37
C ILE A 274 -27.46 17.68 -2.47
N GLY A 275 -28.20 16.88 -1.70
CA GLY A 275 -29.66 16.85 -1.68
C GLY A 275 -30.32 16.39 -2.99
N GLU A 276 -31.67 16.42 -3.03
CA GLU A 276 -32.48 15.87 -4.13
C GLU A 276 -32.27 16.53 -5.51
N LYS A 277 -31.59 17.68 -5.56
CA LYS A 277 -31.26 18.38 -6.81
C LYS A 277 -29.88 18.04 -7.35
N GLY A 278 -29.05 17.35 -6.56
CA GLY A 278 -27.72 16.94 -6.97
C GLY A 278 -27.76 15.84 -8.02
N THR A 279 -26.62 15.64 -8.67
CA THR A 279 -26.37 14.45 -9.51
C THR A 279 -25.32 13.62 -8.82
N HIS A 280 -25.56 12.32 -8.69
CA HIS A 280 -24.64 11.39 -8.04
C HIS A 280 -24.43 10.19 -8.94
N VAL A 281 -23.23 10.07 -9.48
CA VAL A 281 -22.83 8.92 -10.28
C VAL A 281 -22.02 7.98 -9.41
N ILE A 282 -22.42 6.71 -9.38
CA ILE A 282 -21.76 5.66 -8.60
C ILE A 282 -21.29 4.60 -9.59
N VAL A 283 -20.01 4.25 -9.57
CA VAL A 283 -19.45 3.17 -10.40
C VAL A 283 -19.17 1.97 -9.51
N GLU A 284 -19.69 0.80 -9.89
CA GLU A 284 -19.51 -0.43 -9.13
C GLU A 284 -19.45 -1.67 -10.05
N ALA A 285 -18.48 -2.54 -9.81
CA ALA A 285 -18.17 -3.68 -10.65
C ALA A 285 -18.59 -5.02 -10.04
N HIS A 286 -18.56 -5.15 -8.71
CA HIS A 286 -18.74 -6.43 -8.04
C HIS A 286 -20.23 -6.85 -8.01
N PRO A 287 -20.59 -8.05 -8.52
CA PRO A 287 -21.99 -8.48 -8.65
C PRO A 287 -22.78 -8.50 -7.33
N ASP A 288 -22.16 -8.86 -6.22
CA ASP A 288 -22.84 -8.90 -4.91
C ASP A 288 -23.02 -7.48 -4.31
N VAL A 289 -22.13 -6.52 -4.60
CA VAL A 289 -22.29 -5.11 -4.23
C VAL A 289 -23.42 -4.47 -5.05
N LEU A 290 -23.47 -4.76 -6.35
CA LEU A 290 -24.57 -4.31 -7.23
C LEU A 290 -25.95 -4.80 -6.76
N LYS A 291 -26.05 -6.03 -6.24
CA LYS A 291 -27.30 -6.52 -5.64
C LYS A 291 -27.65 -5.76 -4.36
N LYS A 292 -26.66 -5.38 -3.55
CA LYS A 292 -26.86 -4.56 -2.35
C LYS A 292 -27.43 -3.19 -2.73
N ILE A 293 -26.80 -2.52 -3.71
CA ILE A 293 -27.27 -1.24 -4.29
C ILE A 293 -28.74 -1.34 -4.72
N GLU A 294 -29.10 -2.38 -5.48
CA GLU A 294 -30.48 -2.62 -5.92
C GLU A 294 -31.42 -2.87 -4.72
N SER A 295 -31.03 -3.72 -3.78
CA SER A 295 -31.88 -4.08 -2.62
C SER A 295 -32.14 -2.92 -1.67
N ASP A 296 -31.20 -1.99 -1.55
CA ASP A 296 -31.28 -0.79 -0.70
C ASP A 296 -32.05 0.35 -1.38
N GLY A 297 -32.40 0.20 -2.66
CA GLY A 297 -33.15 1.18 -3.42
C GLY A 297 -32.34 2.40 -3.83
N TRP A 298 -31.03 2.23 -4.11
CA TRP A 298 -30.16 3.34 -4.53
C TRP A 298 -30.51 3.89 -5.90
N GLU A 299 -30.92 3.05 -6.84
CA GLU A 299 -31.29 3.46 -8.20
C GLU A 299 -32.57 4.32 -8.22
N GLU A 300 -33.40 4.24 -7.18
CA GLU A 300 -34.63 5.03 -7.01
C GLU A 300 -34.39 6.39 -6.33
N LYS A 301 -33.21 6.62 -5.76
CA LYS A 301 -32.90 7.90 -5.10
C LYS A 301 -32.79 9.03 -6.14
N PRO A 302 -33.35 10.24 -5.85
CA PRO A 302 -33.28 11.36 -6.77
C PRO A 302 -31.84 11.71 -7.18
N GLY A 303 -31.59 11.80 -8.48
CA GLY A 303 -30.30 12.20 -9.02
C GLY A 303 -29.20 11.13 -9.01
N VAL A 304 -29.48 9.93 -8.51
CA VAL A 304 -28.51 8.81 -8.52
C VAL A 304 -28.51 8.10 -9.87
N ARG A 305 -27.32 7.82 -10.40
CA ARG A 305 -27.07 6.98 -11.59
C ARG A 305 -25.97 5.98 -11.28
N VAL A 306 -26.31 4.69 -11.27
CA VAL A 306 -25.36 3.60 -11.04
C VAL A 306 -24.83 3.09 -12.38
N LEU A 307 -23.52 3.13 -12.57
CA LEU A 307 -22.81 2.58 -13.71
C LEU A 307 -22.21 1.22 -13.31
N LYS A 308 -22.71 0.16 -13.94
CA LYS A 308 -22.37 -1.22 -13.58
C LYS A 308 -21.19 -1.68 -14.43
N GLY A 309 -20.13 -2.15 -13.79
CA GLY A 309 -18.93 -2.66 -14.43
C GLY A 309 -17.66 -2.01 -13.91
N ARG A 310 -16.53 -2.46 -14.46
CA ARG A 310 -15.21 -1.91 -14.18
C ARG A 310 -15.15 -0.45 -14.58
N TRP A 311 -14.53 0.39 -13.74
CA TRP A 311 -14.52 1.84 -13.95
C TRP A 311 -13.83 2.25 -15.25
N GLN A 312 -12.81 1.50 -15.67
CA GLN A 312 -12.08 1.68 -16.93
C GLN A 312 -13.03 1.67 -18.15
N GLU A 313 -14.12 0.89 -18.08
CA GLU A 313 -15.12 0.79 -19.15
C GLU A 313 -16.35 1.66 -18.86
N ALA A 314 -16.80 1.65 -17.61
CA ALA A 314 -18.04 2.29 -17.19
C ALA A 314 -17.99 3.82 -17.27
N LEU A 315 -16.80 4.42 -17.16
CA LEU A 315 -16.61 5.87 -17.27
C LEU A 315 -16.55 6.38 -18.71
N GLN A 316 -16.30 5.51 -19.71
CA GLN A 316 -16.14 5.92 -21.11
C GLN A 316 -17.31 6.75 -21.65
N PRO A 317 -18.59 6.40 -21.39
CA PRO A 317 -19.71 7.23 -21.85
C PRO A 317 -19.75 8.62 -21.20
N LEU A 318 -19.20 8.80 -20.00
CA LEU A 318 -19.12 10.11 -19.35
C LEU A 318 -18.09 11.00 -20.04
N LEU A 319 -16.92 10.41 -20.35
CA LEU A 319 -15.86 11.06 -21.11
C LEU A 319 -16.35 11.49 -22.51
N ASP A 320 -17.00 10.58 -23.23
CA ASP A 320 -17.52 10.84 -24.57
C ASP A 320 -18.56 11.99 -24.60
N ASN A 321 -19.32 12.12 -23.50
CA ASN A 321 -20.33 13.17 -23.34
C ASN A 321 -19.78 14.48 -22.75
N GLY A 322 -18.51 14.53 -22.35
CA GLY A 322 -17.91 15.68 -21.67
C GLY A 322 -18.58 16.00 -20.34
N GLU A 323 -19.07 14.97 -19.63
CA GLU A 323 -19.59 15.15 -18.28
C GLU A 323 -18.45 15.49 -17.32
N VAL A 324 -18.69 16.45 -16.41
CA VAL A 324 -17.72 16.83 -15.38
C VAL A 324 -18.41 16.91 -14.02
N PHE A 325 -17.62 16.77 -12.96
CA PHE A 325 -18.08 16.62 -11.59
C PHE A 325 -17.42 17.66 -10.67
N ASP A 326 -18.20 18.18 -9.74
CA ASP A 326 -17.75 19.13 -8.73
C ASP A 326 -16.98 18.44 -7.60
N ALA A 327 -17.24 17.15 -7.37
CA ALA A 327 -16.45 16.30 -6.49
C ALA A 327 -16.28 14.89 -7.07
N ILE A 328 -15.08 14.32 -6.94
CA ILE A 328 -14.76 12.94 -7.32
C ILE A 328 -14.17 12.22 -6.10
N TYR A 329 -14.64 11.01 -5.82
CA TYR A 329 -14.07 10.11 -4.82
C TYR A 329 -13.71 8.77 -5.46
N PHE A 330 -12.52 8.25 -5.16
CA PHE A 330 -12.01 6.98 -5.66
C PHE A 330 -11.63 6.05 -4.51
N ASP A 331 -12.29 4.91 -4.43
CA ASP A 331 -12.14 3.95 -3.33
C ASP A 331 -12.48 2.54 -3.81
N THR A 332 -11.58 1.98 -4.62
CA THR A 332 -11.71 0.64 -5.20
C THR A 332 -10.94 -0.40 -4.39
N PHE A 333 -11.04 -1.67 -4.80
CA PHE A 333 -10.45 -2.80 -4.09
C PHE A 333 -9.76 -3.76 -5.06
N ALA A 334 -8.66 -4.36 -4.60
CA ALA A 334 -7.84 -5.32 -5.35
C ALA A 334 -7.31 -4.76 -6.70
N GLU A 335 -6.76 -3.54 -6.67
CA GLU A 335 -6.14 -2.87 -7.81
C GLU A 335 -4.78 -2.28 -7.40
N GLU A 336 -3.79 -2.32 -8.30
CA GLU A 336 -2.45 -1.73 -8.12
C GLU A 336 -2.44 -0.20 -7.95
N TYR A 337 -1.35 0.34 -7.40
CA TYR A 337 -1.13 1.80 -7.33
C TYR A 337 -1.21 2.43 -8.72
N THR A 338 -0.72 1.71 -9.74
CA THR A 338 -0.80 2.13 -11.14
C THR A 338 -2.23 2.36 -11.61
N ALA A 339 -3.24 1.71 -11.01
CA ALA A 339 -4.64 1.96 -11.29
C ALA A 339 -5.10 3.31 -10.73
N LEU A 340 -4.72 3.66 -9.50
CA LEU A 340 -4.96 4.99 -8.92
C LEU A 340 -4.24 6.07 -9.73
N LYS A 341 -2.96 5.84 -10.09
CA LYS A 341 -2.18 6.74 -10.95
C LYS A 341 -2.85 6.99 -12.29
N SER A 342 -3.20 5.93 -13.00
CA SER A 342 -3.96 6.02 -14.26
C SER A 342 -5.30 6.75 -14.08
N PHE A 343 -5.97 6.55 -12.94
CA PHE A 343 -7.25 7.22 -12.67
C PHE A 343 -7.07 8.74 -12.58
N PHE A 344 -6.09 9.24 -11.82
CA PHE A 344 -5.92 10.69 -11.71
C PHE A 344 -5.24 11.32 -12.93
N GLU A 345 -4.40 10.60 -13.67
CA GLU A 345 -3.76 11.10 -14.90
C GLU A 345 -4.73 11.20 -16.08
N ASP A 346 -5.61 10.20 -16.25
CA ASP A 346 -6.47 10.12 -17.44
C ASP A 346 -7.92 10.57 -17.17
N TYR A 347 -8.48 10.21 -16.02
CA TYR A 347 -9.92 10.35 -15.74
C TYR A 347 -10.22 11.59 -14.92
N VAL A 348 -9.48 11.85 -13.84
CA VAL A 348 -9.70 13.05 -13.02
C VAL A 348 -9.48 14.31 -13.86
N ILE A 349 -8.43 14.36 -14.70
CA ILE A 349 -8.17 15.50 -15.59
C ILE A 349 -9.35 15.78 -16.52
N ALA A 350 -10.02 14.74 -17.03
CA ALA A 350 -11.14 14.88 -17.96
C ALA A 350 -12.49 15.09 -17.28
N LEU A 351 -12.69 14.53 -16.08
CA LEU A 351 -13.98 14.47 -15.39
C LEU A 351 -14.11 15.49 -14.26
N LEU A 352 -13.03 16.07 -13.76
CA LEU A 352 -13.10 17.07 -12.70
C LEU A 352 -13.47 18.44 -13.28
N ALA A 353 -14.47 19.10 -12.70
CA ALA A 353 -14.86 20.44 -13.09
C ALA A 353 -13.82 21.48 -12.65
N GLU A 354 -13.79 22.64 -13.30
CA GLU A 354 -13.03 23.80 -12.83
C GLU A 354 -13.49 24.18 -11.41
N GLY A 355 -12.55 24.24 -10.46
CA GLY A 355 -12.82 24.46 -9.04
C GLY A 355 -13.43 23.25 -8.30
N GLY A 356 -13.53 22.10 -8.95
CA GLY A 356 -13.90 20.83 -8.32
C GLY A 356 -12.77 20.27 -7.46
N ARG A 357 -13.10 19.31 -6.58
CA ARG A 357 -12.15 18.64 -5.69
C ARG A 357 -12.15 17.13 -5.93
N PHE A 358 -10.98 16.51 -5.85
CA PHE A 358 -10.78 15.07 -5.94
C PHE A 358 -10.19 14.53 -4.65
N SER A 359 -10.61 13.34 -4.22
CA SER A 359 -10.02 12.63 -3.08
C SER A 359 -10.13 11.12 -3.31
N PHE A 360 -9.38 10.35 -2.56
CA PHE A 360 -9.36 8.90 -2.59
C PHE A 360 -9.09 8.33 -1.20
N PHE A 361 -9.41 7.06 -0.98
CA PHE A 361 -8.99 6.39 0.24
C PHE A 361 -7.47 6.13 0.21
N HIS A 362 -6.73 6.83 1.07
CA HIS A 362 -5.28 6.73 1.19
C HIS A 362 -4.89 5.67 2.23
N GLY A 363 -5.01 4.41 1.84
CA GLY A 363 -4.48 3.27 2.58
C GLY A 363 -3.05 2.90 2.21
N LEU A 364 -2.34 3.72 1.42
CA LEU A 364 -1.12 3.28 0.75
C LEU A 364 0.04 3.08 1.72
N GLY A 365 0.53 1.85 1.89
CA GLY A 365 1.60 1.52 2.83
C GLY A 365 1.17 1.59 4.29
N ALA A 366 -0.15 1.57 4.56
CA ALA A 366 -0.73 1.79 5.88
C ALA A 366 -0.52 0.63 6.87
N ASP A 367 0.21 -0.42 6.53
CA ASP A 367 0.72 -1.42 7.47
C ASP A 367 1.98 -0.99 8.22
N LYS A 368 2.78 -0.10 7.61
CA LYS A 368 4.07 0.32 8.17
C LYS A 368 4.20 1.81 8.04
N ARG A 369 4.54 2.44 9.16
CA ARG A 369 4.61 3.90 9.21
C ARG A 369 5.56 4.50 8.18
N ILE A 370 6.70 3.85 7.92
CA ILE A 370 7.65 4.31 6.89
C ILE A 370 7.05 4.20 5.48
N SER A 371 6.41 3.08 5.15
CA SER A 371 5.80 2.86 3.84
C SER A 371 4.68 3.88 3.61
N TYR A 372 3.82 4.09 4.61
CA TYR A 372 2.78 5.11 4.55
C TYR A 372 3.33 6.52 4.31
N ASP A 373 4.39 6.90 5.00
CA ASP A 373 5.01 8.22 4.85
C ASP A 373 5.71 8.39 3.48
N VAL A 374 6.31 7.31 2.93
CA VAL A 374 6.87 7.28 1.58
C VAL A 374 5.76 7.40 0.53
N TYR A 375 4.77 6.51 0.54
CA TYR A 375 3.68 6.52 -0.45
C TYR A 375 2.83 7.79 -0.38
N THR A 376 2.71 8.43 0.79
CA THR A 376 2.09 9.77 0.91
C THR A 376 2.82 10.79 0.03
N ARG A 377 4.16 10.75 0.00
CA ARG A 377 4.98 11.68 -0.80
C ARG A 377 5.04 11.27 -2.27
N VAL A 378 5.12 9.97 -2.57
CA VAL A 378 5.08 9.46 -3.96
C VAL A 378 3.79 9.89 -4.65
N VAL A 379 2.63 9.64 -4.03
CA VAL A 379 1.34 10.03 -4.63
C VAL A 379 1.19 11.54 -4.73
N GLU A 380 1.73 12.32 -3.78
CA GLU A 380 1.75 13.78 -3.85
C GLU A 380 2.58 14.30 -5.05
N ILE A 381 3.72 13.67 -5.33
CA ILE A 381 4.55 13.99 -6.51
C ILE A 381 3.81 13.64 -7.80
N ASP A 382 3.27 12.42 -7.90
CA ASP A 382 2.56 11.98 -9.12
C ASP A 382 1.29 12.83 -9.39
N LEU A 383 0.55 13.20 -8.33
CA LEU A 383 -0.59 14.12 -8.45
C LEU A 383 -0.14 15.49 -8.96
N LEU A 384 0.97 16.01 -8.45
CA LEU A 384 1.55 17.28 -8.90
C LEU A 384 1.96 17.22 -10.38
N GLU A 385 2.55 16.11 -10.81
CA GLU A 385 2.90 15.87 -12.22
C GLU A 385 1.67 15.78 -13.13
N ALA A 386 0.58 15.21 -12.63
CA ALA A 386 -0.73 15.22 -13.30
C ALA A 386 -1.41 16.61 -13.31
N GLY A 387 -0.85 17.61 -12.62
CA GLY A 387 -1.39 18.97 -12.57
C GLY A 387 -2.40 19.21 -11.43
N LEU A 388 -2.35 18.39 -10.39
CA LEU A 388 -3.15 18.50 -9.18
C LEU A 388 -2.28 18.88 -7.98
N GLU A 389 -2.64 19.93 -7.24
CA GLU A 389 -2.08 20.19 -5.91
C GLU A 389 -2.84 19.40 -4.86
N THR A 390 -2.14 18.91 -3.82
CA THR A 390 -2.73 18.12 -2.74
C THR A 390 -2.60 18.84 -1.40
N GLU A 391 -3.72 18.99 -0.70
CA GLU A 391 -3.76 19.36 0.71
C GLU A 391 -4.05 18.13 1.56
N TRP A 392 -3.23 17.88 2.58
CA TRP A 392 -3.43 16.76 3.51
C TRP A 392 -4.09 17.23 4.80
N MET A 393 -5.18 16.57 5.18
CA MET A 393 -5.92 16.83 6.41
C MET A 393 -5.82 15.65 7.36
N ASP A 394 -5.44 15.89 8.61
CA ASP A 394 -5.41 14.87 9.64
C ASP A 394 -6.84 14.54 10.11
N VAL A 395 -7.19 13.26 10.09
CA VAL A 395 -8.44 12.71 10.62
C VAL A 395 -8.11 11.73 11.73
N ASP A 396 -8.55 12.03 12.95
CA ASP A 396 -8.41 11.11 14.08
C ASP A 396 -9.30 9.88 13.85
N ILE A 397 -8.72 8.69 14.00
CA ILE A 397 -9.44 7.42 13.91
C ILE A 397 -9.39 6.68 15.25
N GLU A 398 -10.51 6.08 15.63
CA GLU A 398 -10.61 5.21 16.80
C GLU A 398 -10.69 3.75 16.37
N LEU A 399 -9.53 3.15 16.10
CA LEU A 399 -9.43 1.76 15.71
C LEU A 399 -9.19 0.87 16.93
N LYS A 400 -10.10 -0.08 17.19
CA LYS A 400 -9.97 -1.03 18.29
C LYS A 400 -9.58 -2.41 17.78
N GLU A 401 -8.97 -3.21 18.64
CA GLU A 401 -8.56 -4.59 18.30
C GLU A 401 -9.73 -5.46 17.84
N GLU A 402 -10.94 -5.21 18.37
CA GLU A 402 -12.14 -5.97 18.00
C GLU A 402 -12.61 -5.72 16.56
N GLU A 403 -12.22 -4.61 15.95
CA GLU A 403 -12.52 -4.29 14.55
C GLU A 403 -11.92 -5.34 13.60
N TRP A 404 -10.81 -5.98 14.01
CA TRP A 404 -10.13 -7.00 13.21
C TRP A 404 -10.67 -8.43 13.41
N ASN A 405 -11.68 -8.62 14.27
CA ASN A 405 -12.27 -9.95 14.49
C ASN A 405 -12.89 -10.51 13.20
N GLY A 406 -12.39 -11.66 12.73
CA GLY A 406 -12.87 -12.30 11.49
C GLY A 406 -12.35 -11.64 10.22
N VAL A 407 -11.39 -10.71 10.33
CA VAL A 407 -10.66 -10.16 9.19
C VAL A 407 -9.31 -10.85 9.11
N ARG A 408 -8.96 -11.38 7.93
CA ARG A 408 -7.75 -12.19 7.73
C ARG A 408 -6.47 -11.41 8.04
N ARG A 409 -6.38 -10.15 7.60
CA ARG A 409 -5.21 -9.27 7.74
C ARG A 409 -5.64 -7.86 8.13
N ARG A 410 -4.79 -7.18 8.90
CA ARG A 410 -4.95 -5.76 9.19
C ARG A 410 -4.42 -4.99 7.99
N TYR A 411 -5.22 -4.07 7.46
CA TYR A 411 -4.76 -3.17 6.40
C TYR A 411 -4.42 -1.77 6.92
N TRP A 412 -4.43 -1.59 8.25
CA TRP A 412 -4.10 -0.33 8.90
C TRP A 412 -3.38 -0.58 10.24
N ASP A 413 -2.13 -0.14 10.34
CA ASP A 413 -1.27 -0.20 11.54
C ASP A 413 -0.33 1.02 11.67
N VAL A 414 -0.70 2.18 11.14
CA VAL A 414 0.09 3.43 11.20
C VAL A 414 -0.33 4.41 12.30
N GLY A 415 -1.14 3.93 13.24
CA GLY A 415 -1.60 4.69 14.40
C GLY A 415 -3.02 5.26 14.23
N SER A 416 -3.34 6.29 15.00
CA SER A 416 -4.69 6.83 15.15
C SER A 416 -4.98 8.06 14.29
N VAL A 417 -4.16 8.34 13.28
CA VAL A 417 -4.32 9.51 12.40
C VAL A 417 -4.27 9.04 10.95
N TYR A 418 -5.35 9.29 10.22
CA TYR A 418 -5.44 9.11 8.78
C TYR A 418 -5.13 10.44 8.07
N ARG A 419 -4.29 10.41 7.04
CA ARG A 419 -4.03 11.58 6.18
C ARG A 419 -4.99 11.55 5.00
N LEU A 420 -5.91 12.51 5.00
CA LEU A 420 -6.92 12.66 3.97
C LEU A 420 -6.41 13.58 2.84
N PRO A 421 -6.30 13.08 1.59
CA PRO A 421 -5.90 13.90 0.46
C PRO A 421 -7.08 14.71 -0.09
N VAL A 422 -6.88 16.02 -0.28
CA VAL A 422 -7.81 16.89 -1.02
C VAL A 422 -7.06 17.48 -2.20
N CYS A 423 -7.42 17.06 -3.40
CA CYS A 423 -6.71 17.41 -4.62
C CYS A 423 -7.51 18.43 -5.44
N THR A 424 -6.84 19.45 -5.96
CA THR A 424 -7.41 20.48 -6.85
C THR A 424 -6.50 20.74 -8.02
N PHE A 425 -7.04 21.20 -9.16
CA PHE A 425 -6.17 21.66 -10.25
C PHE A 425 -5.29 22.82 -9.79
N ILE A 426 -4.01 22.80 -10.19
CA ILE A 426 -3.06 23.88 -9.93
C ILE A 426 -3.61 25.19 -10.54
N GLY A 427 -3.65 26.25 -9.72
CA GLY A 427 -4.19 27.57 -10.05
C GLY A 427 -3.25 28.56 -10.73
#